data_AF-A0A9W7AK79-F1
#
_entry.id   AF-A0A9W7AK79-F1
#
_cell.length_a   1.000
_cell.length_b   1.000
_cell.length_c   1.000
_cell.angle_alpha   90.00
_cell.angle_beta   90.00
_cell.angle_gamma   90.00
#
_symmetry.space_group_name_H-M   'P 1'
#
loop_
_entity.id
_entity.type
_entity.pdbx_description
1 polymer ?
#
loop_
_entity_poly.entity_id
_entity_poly.type
_entity_poly.pdbx_seq_one_letter_code
_entity_poly.pdbx_strand_id
1 'polypeptide(L)'
;MEFLYSDGVSIEDLTIMNSPFWTIHPYASSNIRINNITVENPPVAPNTDGVDVDSCTNVTITNSRFFVGDDGISIKSGLNEAGRNFGMPSENIHIENITVHPKVDNLSTNGVSIGSEMSGGVKNVTIRNLDLRGCESGIYIKSMEGRGGIVQDVDVRNVTMSRVLQGIRLSMNYMYRRRERNLRGGGGGVGDGDSDGDGDGAAAEDESIPHFFNISFRDVRGEALEAGFFLGLKESVIREIKLEDVFLESKLGWNYTMASQKIQKINGAEPDEFETLVATELYNLEKSAKEIQPSLSKLWITAAKECDVSSTKKAIIISVPFKLLAQFHKIQPKIIRELEKKFPGKHVMIIANRTILNKSYGRSTGSKGPRPRSRTLTKVHDAILEDLVFPTEIVGKRTRCKVDGSKTLKVLLDPKDSVNIEHKLETFSSVYAKLTNKTVTFSF
;
A
#
# COMPACT_ATOMS: atom_id res chain seq x y z
N MET A 1 -14.21 -24.43 15.77
CA MET A 1 -14.16 -25.86 15.37
C MET A 1 -13.12 -25.97 14.29
N GLU A 2 -12.23 -26.94 14.38
CA GLU A 2 -11.15 -27.12 13.41
C GLU A 2 -11.17 -28.56 12.88
N PHE A 3 -11.14 -28.70 11.56
CA PHE A 3 -11.11 -29.99 10.87
C PHE A 3 -9.88 -30.01 9.99
N LEU A 4 -8.91 -30.87 10.33
CA LEU A 4 -7.63 -30.96 9.64
C LEU A 4 -7.63 -32.22 8.78
N TYR A 5 -7.21 -32.12 7.53
CA TYR A 5 -6.97 -33.28 6.64
C TYR A 5 -8.15 -34.27 6.59
N SER A 6 -9.37 -33.75 6.55
CA SER A 6 -10.61 -34.51 6.68
C SER A 6 -11.34 -34.64 5.35
N ASP A 7 -12.12 -35.71 5.20
CA ASP A 7 -12.98 -35.94 4.04
C ASP A 7 -14.43 -36.19 4.49
N GLY A 8 -15.41 -35.57 3.82
CA GLY A 8 -16.83 -35.80 4.09
C GLY A 8 -17.35 -35.13 5.36
N VAL A 9 -16.96 -33.88 5.61
CA VAL A 9 -17.41 -33.12 6.80
C VAL A 9 -18.78 -32.49 6.54
N SER A 10 -19.75 -32.74 7.42
CA SER A 10 -21.06 -32.07 7.40
C SER A 10 -21.34 -31.32 8.70
N ILE A 11 -21.71 -30.05 8.61
CA ILE A 11 -22.07 -29.18 9.74
C ILE A 11 -23.42 -28.55 9.44
N GLU A 12 -24.47 -29.00 10.14
CA GLU A 12 -25.84 -28.59 9.84
C GLU A 12 -26.64 -28.24 11.09
N ASP A 13 -27.54 -27.25 10.97
CA ASP A 13 -28.56 -26.89 11.98
C ASP A 13 -28.00 -26.47 13.35
N LEU A 14 -26.83 -25.83 13.36
CA LEU A 14 -26.14 -25.38 14.57
C LEU A 14 -26.16 -23.86 14.76
N THR A 15 -26.26 -23.43 16.01
CA THR A 15 -25.87 -22.08 16.44
C THR A 15 -24.56 -22.16 17.21
N ILE A 16 -23.54 -21.43 16.76
CA ILE A 16 -22.20 -21.42 17.35
C ILE A 16 -21.91 -19.99 17.81
N MET A 17 -21.46 -19.82 19.05
CA MET A 17 -21.30 -18.49 19.63
C MET A 17 -20.01 -18.34 20.44
N ASN A 18 -19.59 -17.09 20.62
CA ASN A 18 -18.49 -16.69 21.50
C ASN A 18 -17.16 -17.42 21.19
N SER A 19 -16.83 -17.52 19.90
CA SER A 19 -15.58 -18.13 19.48
C SER A 19 -14.38 -17.32 20.00
N PRO A 20 -13.32 -17.98 20.51
CA PRO A 20 -12.08 -17.31 20.91
C PRO A 20 -11.25 -16.80 19.72
N PHE A 21 -11.50 -17.34 18.53
CA PHE A 21 -10.79 -17.04 17.27
C PHE A 21 -11.69 -17.43 16.07
N TRP A 22 -11.13 -17.85 14.93
CA TRP A 22 -11.86 -18.40 13.79
C TRP A 22 -12.87 -19.48 14.21
N THR A 23 -14.12 -19.33 13.78
CA THR A 23 -15.22 -20.10 14.37
C THR A 23 -15.34 -21.50 13.79
N ILE A 24 -15.24 -21.63 12.47
CA ILE A 24 -15.27 -22.92 11.76
C ILE A 24 -14.14 -22.89 10.74
N HIS A 25 -13.14 -23.74 10.93
CA HIS A 25 -11.92 -23.76 10.12
C HIS A 25 -11.65 -25.18 9.60
N PRO A 26 -12.25 -25.58 8.46
CA PRO A 26 -11.71 -26.69 7.68
C PRO A 26 -10.39 -26.29 7.04
N TYR A 27 -9.36 -27.09 7.27
CA TYR A 27 -8.01 -26.94 6.73
C TYR A 27 -7.58 -28.21 6.00
N ALA A 28 -7.03 -28.06 4.79
CA ALA A 28 -6.50 -29.16 3.98
C ALA A 28 -7.50 -30.32 3.80
N SER A 29 -8.79 -30.01 3.65
CA SER A 29 -9.90 -30.97 3.74
C SER A 29 -10.76 -31.00 2.46
N SER A 30 -11.53 -32.06 2.26
CA SER A 30 -12.36 -32.26 1.07
C SER A 30 -13.81 -32.63 1.35
N ASN A 31 -14.69 -32.34 0.40
CA ASN A 31 -16.11 -32.71 0.42
C ASN A 31 -16.83 -32.19 1.68
N ILE A 32 -16.81 -30.87 1.85
CA ILE A 32 -17.32 -30.19 3.04
C ILE A 32 -18.70 -29.59 2.73
N ARG A 33 -19.66 -29.82 3.62
CA ARG A 33 -20.99 -29.25 3.58
C ARG A 33 -21.29 -28.50 4.89
N ILE A 34 -21.58 -27.22 4.77
CA ILE A 34 -22.02 -26.37 5.88
C ILE A 34 -23.38 -25.80 5.50
N ASN A 35 -24.42 -26.14 6.25
CA ASN A 35 -25.78 -25.76 5.87
C ASN A 35 -26.63 -25.32 7.08
N ASN A 36 -27.38 -24.24 6.91
CA ASN A 36 -28.34 -23.77 7.92
C ASN A 36 -27.71 -23.53 9.31
N ILE A 37 -26.51 -22.94 9.34
CA ILE A 37 -25.86 -22.56 10.59
C ILE A 37 -26.08 -21.08 10.93
N THR A 38 -25.95 -20.76 12.22
CA THR A 38 -25.88 -19.38 12.70
C THR A 38 -24.60 -19.21 13.51
N VAL A 39 -23.76 -18.23 13.15
CA VAL A 39 -22.57 -17.87 13.93
C VAL A 39 -22.80 -16.52 14.60
N GLU A 40 -22.63 -16.47 15.93
CA GLU A 40 -22.77 -15.25 16.72
C GLU A 40 -21.54 -14.98 17.60
N ASN A 41 -20.69 -14.07 17.15
CA ASN A 41 -19.53 -13.62 17.91
C ASN A 41 -19.71 -12.18 18.42
N PRO A 42 -18.97 -11.79 19.47
CA PRO A 42 -18.96 -10.40 19.92
C PRO A 42 -18.51 -9.47 18.79
N PRO A 43 -19.21 -8.35 18.54
CA PRO A 43 -19.10 -7.60 17.30
C PRO A 43 -17.78 -6.79 17.13
N VAL A 44 -16.93 -6.76 18.16
CA VAL A 44 -15.63 -6.09 18.13
C VAL A 44 -14.48 -7.05 18.49
N ALA A 45 -14.77 -8.34 18.60
CA ALA A 45 -13.75 -9.34 18.88
C ALA A 45 -12.88 -9.56 17.63
N PRO A 46 -11.55 -9.41 17.73
CA PRO A 46 -10.66 -9.61 16.59
C PRO A 46 -10.65 -11.09 16.17
N ASN A 47 -10.42 -11.35 14.88
CA ASN A 47 -10.23 -12.72 14.36
C ASN A 47 -11.41 -13.66 14.67
N THR A 48 -12.63 -13.14 14.72
CA THR A 48 -13.85 -13.93 14.99
C THR A 48 -14.63 -14.19 13.72
N ASP A 49 -13.90 -14.58 12.67
CA ASP A 49 -14.40 -15.00 11.37
C ASP A 49 -15.44 -16.13 11.52
N GLY A 50 -16.42 -16.16 10.62
CA GLY A 50 -17.51 -17.13 10.65
C GLY A 50 -17.09 -18.52 10.14
N VAL A 51 -16.69 -18.60 8.87
CA VAL A 51 -16.12 -19.80 8.27
C VAL A 51 -14.83 -19.44 7.52
N ASP A 52 -13.76 -20.14 7.82
CA ASP A 52 -12.46 -20.04 7.16
C ASP A 52 -12.20 -21.32 6.35
N VAL A 53 -12.35 -21.24 5.03
CA VAL A 53 -12.06 -22.35 4.13
C VAL A 53 -10.60 -22.28 3.71
N ASP A 54 -9.72 -23.08 4.32
CA ASP A 54 -8.28 -23.01 4.05
C ASP A 54 -7.77 -24.28 3.35
N SER A 55 -7.24 -24.10 2.13
CA SER A 55 -6.67 -25.18 1.33
C SER A 55 -7.63 -26.37 1.15
N CYS A 56 -8.91 -26.10 0.87
CA CYS A 56 -9.97 -27.12 0.81
C CYS A 56 -10.54 -27.31 -0.60
N THR A 57 -11.03 -28.52 -0.88
CA THR A 57 -11.62 -28.86 -2.19
C THR A 57 -13.06 -29.34 -2.06
N ASN A 58 -13.95 -28.91 -2.97
CA ASN A 58 -15.38 -29.27 -2.97
C ASN A 58 -16.09 -28.84 -1.68
N VAL A 59 -16.29 -27.54 -1.52
CA VAL A 59 -16.91 -26.95 -0.34
C VAL A 59 -18.23 -26.31 -0.70
N THR A 60 -19.29 -26.61 0.05
CA THR A 60 -20.61 -25.99 -0.10
C THR A 60 -21.04 -25.34 1.22
N ILE A 61 -21.27 -24.03 1.22
CA ILE A 61 -21.78 -23.26 2.36
C ILE A 61 -23.12 -22.64 1.98
N THR A 62 -24.20 -23.06 2.64
CA THR A 62 -25.56 -22.64 2.26
C THR A 62 -26.45 -22.23 3.43
N ASN A 63 -27.40 -21.34 3.15
CA ASN A 63 -28.53 -21.01 4.04
C ASN A 63 -28.10 -20.53 5.45
N SER A 64 -26.96 -19.85 5.55
CA SER A 64 -26.30 -19.58 6.84
C SER A 64 -26.26 -18.08 7.17
N ARG A 65 -26.19 -17.77 8.47
CA ARG A 65 -26.27 -16.40 8.99
C ARG A 65 -25.07 -16.10 9.88
N PHE A 66 -24.44 -14.95 9.66
CA PHE A 66 -23.22 -14.55 10.35
C PHE A 66 -23.41 -13.19 11.04
N PHE A 67 -23.16 -13.19 12.35
CA PHE A 67 -23.12 -12.03 13.23
C PHE A 67 -21.73 -11.99 13.87
N VAL A 68 -20.72 -11.54 13.12
CA VAL A 68 -19.29 -11.71 13.46
C VAL A 68 -18.58 -10.37 13.68
N GLY A 69 -17.35 -10.43 14.20
CA GLY A 69 -16.46 -9.28 14.37
C GLY A 69 -15.44 -9.08 13.24
N ASP A 70 -15.22 -10.08 12.39
CA ASP A 70 -14.29 -10.06 11.24
C ASP A 70 -14.98 -10.65 9.99
N ASP A 71 -14.34 -11.46 9.13
CA ASP A 71 -14.99 -11.97 7.91
C ASP A 71 -16.20 -12.89 8.20
N GLY A 72 -17.31 -12.72 7.48
CA GLY A 72 -18.43 -13.66 7.53
C GLY A 72 -18.02 -15.03 7.01
N ILE A 73 -17.45 -15.05 5.80
CA ILE A 73 -16.77 -16.20 5.21
C ILE A 73 -15.43 -15.72 4.62
N SER A 74 -14.34 -16.42 4.93
CA SER A 74 -12.99 -16.17 4.44
C SER A 74 -12.51 -17.40 3.66
N ILE A 75 -12.08 -17.24 2.40
CA ILE A 75 -11.45 -18.31 1.62
C ILE A 75 -9.94 -18.08 1.62
N LYS A 76 -9.18 -19.09 2.04
CA LYS A 76 -7.73 -19.08 2.25
C LYS A 76 -7.07 -20.31 1.62
N SER A 77 -5.76 -20.31 1.53
CA SER A 77 -4.94 -21.40 1.02
C SER A 77 -3.49 -21.25 1.51
N GLY A 78 -3.30 -21.10 2.81
CA GLY A 78 -1.98 -20.91 3.43
C GLY A 78 -1.31 -19.54 3.19
N LEU A 79 -0.24 -19.31 3.94
CA LEU A 79 0.43 -18.00 4.08
C LEU A 79 1.89 -18.05 3.60
N ASN A 80 2.27 -17.06 2.79
CA ASN A 80 3.63 -16.81 2.32
C ASN A 80 4.31 -18.07 1.75
N GLU A 81 5.61 -18.22 2.00
CA GLU A 81 6.43 -19.34 1.54
C GLU A 81 5.88 -20.70 2.00
N ALA A 82 5.38 -20.80 3.24
CA ALA A 82 4.79 -22.03 3.74
C ALA A 82 3.56 -22.44 2.93
N GLY A 83 2.68 -21.49 2.59
CA GLY A 83 1.51 -21.75 1.74
C GLY A 83 1.90 -22.08 0.30
N ARG A 84 2.90 -21.40 -0.27
CA ARG A 84 3.43 -21.72 -1.61
C ARG A 84 4.03 -23.13 -1.68
N ASN A 85 4.84 -23.48 -0.68
CA ASN A 85 5.47 -24.80 -0.57
C ASN A 85 4.44 -25.91 -0.32
N PHE A 86 3.38 -25.62 0.44
CA PHE A 86 2.27 -26.56 0.61
C PHE A 86 1.52 -26.78 -0.71
N GLY A 87 1.36 -25.72 -1.52
CA GLY A 87 0.91 -25.80 -2.90
C GLY A 87 -0.53 -26.32 -3.08
N MET A 88 -1.30 -26.37 -2.00
CA MET A 88 -2.68 -26.86 -2.02
C MET A 88 -3.64 -25.67 -2.14
N PRO A 89 -4.39 -25.56 -3.25
CA PRO A 89 -5.34 -24.47 -3.43
C PRO A 89 -6.63 -24.73 -2.64
N SER A 90 -7.37 -23.65 -2.40
CA SER A 90 -8.81 -23.75 -2.13
C SER A 90 -9.58 -23.73 -3.45
N GLU A 91 -10.29 -24.80 -3.79
CA GLU A 91 -10.94 -24.94 -5.09
C GLU A 91 -12.32 -25.62 -5.07
N ASN A 92 -13.14 -25.30 -6.08
CA ASN A 92 -14.52 -25.80 -6.22
C ASN A 92 -15.39 -25.44 -5.01
N ILE A 93 -15.55 -24.14 -4.77
CA ILE A 93 -16.26 -23.61 -3.61
C ILE A 93 -17.58 -22.98 -4.06
N HIS A 94 -18.68 -23.37 -3.43
CA HIS A 94 -20.02 -22.86 -3.68
C HIS A 94 -20.60 -22.23 -2.40
N ILE A 95 -20.87 -20.93 -2.44
CA ILE A 95 -21.43 -20.15 -1.34
C ILE A 95 -22.79 -19.59 -1.79
N GLU A 96 -23.85 -19.91 -1.06
CA GLU A 96 -25.20 -19.50 -1.46
C GLU A 96 -26.17 -19.21 -0.30
N ASN A 97 -27.06 -18.23 -0.47
CA ASN A 97 -28.11 -17.88 0.49
C ASN A 97 -27.52 -17.53 1.85
N ILE A 98 -26.62 -16.55 1.87
CA ILE A 98 -25.89 -16.14 3.07
C ILE A 98 -26.32 -14.74 3.50
N THR A 99 -26.45 -14.56 4.80
CA THR A 99 -26.66 -13.25 5.42
C THR A 99 -25.47 -12.91 6.31
N VAL A 100 -24.89 -11.72 6.15
CA VAL A 100 -23.80 -11.23 7.03
C VAL A 100 -24.20 -9.87 7.60
N HIS A 101 -24.67 -9.88 8.84
CA HIS A 101 -25.23 -8.71 9.53
C HIS A 101 -24.54 -8.56 10.90
N PRO A 102 -23.36 -7.91 11.00
CA PRO A 102 -22.75 -7.62 12.30
C PRO A 102 -23.73 -6.86 13.21
N LYS A 103 -23.71 -7.19 14.51
CA LYS A 103 -24.65 -6.62 15.51
C LYS A 103 -24.45 -5.11 15.71
N VAL A 104 -23.28 -4.58 15.35
CA VAL A 104 -22.96 -3.15 15.31
C VAL A 104 -22.19 -2.87 14.03
N ASP A 105 -22.30 -1.64 13.51
CA ASP A 105 -21.44 -1.24 12.40
C ASP A 105 -19.98 -1.17 12.91
N ASN A 106 -19.09 -1.94 12.28
CA ASN A 106 -17.67 -1.99 12.62
C ASN A 106 -16.81 -1.86 11.35
N LEU A 107 -15.52 -1.58 11.55
CA LEU A 107 -14.53 -1.39 10.47
C LEU A 107 -13.66 -2.64 10.29
N SER A 108 -14.25 -3.82 10.47
CA SER A 108 -13.54 -5.09 10.38
C SER A 108 -14.32 -6.18 9.66
N THR A 109 -15.66 -6.15 9.72
CA THR A 109 -16.49 -7.22 9.15
C THR A 109 -16.54 -7.11 7.64
N ASN A 110 -16.12 -8.16 6.94
CA ASN A 110 -16.33 -8.29 5.49
C ASN A 110 -17.41 -9.35 5.23
N GLY A 111 -18.23 -9.18 4.20
CA GLY A 111 -19.28 -10.14 3.84
C GLY A 111 -18.69 -11.50 3.44
N VAL A 112 -18.07 -11.54 2.27
CA VAL A 112 -17.26 -12.68 1.82
C VAL A 112 -15.89 -12.15 1.38
N SER A 113 -14.83 -12.79 1.88
CA SER A 113 -13.47 -12.43 1.54
C SER A 113 -12.70 -13.61 0.94
N ILE A 114 -11.68 -13.28 0.14
CA ILE A 114 -10.69 -14.23 -0.39
C ILE A 114 -9.32 -13.68 -0.01
N GLY A 115 -8.56 -14.41 0.81
CA GLY A 115 -7.26 -14.02 1.37
C GLY A 115 -7.32 -13.58 2.85
N SER A 116 -6.26 -13.01 3.43
CA SER A 116 -4.99 -12.63 2.76
C SER A 116 -4.06 -13.80 2.51
N GLU A 117 -4.29 -14.88 3.23
CA GLU A 117 -3.55 -16.14 3.21
C GLU A 117 -4.03 -16.92 1.97
N MET A 118 -3.59 -16.54 0.77
CA MET A 118 -4.00 -17.16 -0.50
C MET A 118 -2.83 -17.74 -1.30
N SER A 119 -1.74 -18.06 -0.63
CA SER A 119 -0.45 -18.39 -1.23
C SER A 119 -0.44 -19.69 -2.06
N GLY A 120 -1.21 -20.69 -1.65
CA GLY A 120 -1.47 -21.93 -2.42
C GLY A 120 -2.45 -21.77 -3.58
N GLY A 121 -3.10 -20.60 -3.71
CA GLY A 121 -4.08 -20.29 -4.75
C GLY A 121 -5.54 -20.55 -4.37
N VAL A 122 -6.44 -19.80 -5.00
CA VAL A 122 -7.89 -19.94 -4.86
C VAL A 122 -8.51 -19.92 -6.25
N LYS A 123 -9.28 -20.96 -6.62
CA LYS A 123 -9.85 -21.04 -7.97
C LYS A 123 -11.21 -21.72 -8.01
N ASN A 124 -12.01 -21.39 -9.02
CA ASN A 124 -13.34 -21.94 -9.23
C ASN A 124 -14.26 -21.73 -8.01
N VAL A 125 -14.62 -20.48 -7.77
CA VAL A 125 -15.47 -20.05 -6.64
C VAL A 125 -16.76 -19.44 -7.18
N THR A 126 -17.90 -19.96 -6.75
CA THR A 126 -19.23 -19.37 -7.02
C THR A 126 -19.82 -18.82 -5.73
N ILE A 127 -20.17 -17.53 -5.73
CA ILE A 127 -20.79 -16.83 -4.61
C ILE A 127 -22.12 -16.25 -5.12
N ARG A 128 -23.26 -16.65 -4.53
CA ARG A 128 -24.55 -16.12 -4.96
C ARG A 128 -25.57 -15.93 -3.87
N ASN A 129 -26.54 -15.04 -4.11
CA ASN A 129 -27.66 -14.79 -3.20
C ASN A 129 -27.16 -14.35 -1.81
N LEU A 130 -26.50 -13.19 -1.76
CA LEU A 130 -26.00 -12.61 -0.50
C LEU A 130 -26.86 -11.43 -0.07
N ASP A 131 -27.13 -11.35 1.24
CA ASP A 131 -27.69 -10.17 1.91
C ASP A 131 -26.66 -9.63 2.91
N LEU A 132 -26.07 -8.47 2.59
CA LEU A 132 -24.95 -7.90 3.31
C LEU A 132 -25.33 -6.52 3.89
N ARG A 133 -25.19 -6.35 5.21
CA ARG A 133 -25.59 -5.11 5.87
C ARG A 133 -24.61 -4.68 6.93
N GLY A 134 -24.14 -3.43 6.87
CA GLY A 134 -23.25 -2.85 7.90
C GLY A 134 -21.81 -3.39 7.88
N CYS A 135 -21.38 -4.00 6.77
CA CYS A 135 -20.02 -4.50 6.58
C CYS A 135 -19.03 -3.38 6.21
N GLU A 136 -17.75 -3.54 6.58
CA GLU A 136 -16.65 -2.74 6.03
C GLU A 136 -16.54 -2.98 4.52
N SER A 137 -16.39 -4.24 4.09
CA SER A 137 -16.41 -4.59 2.67
C SER A 137 -17.52 -5.59 2.37
N GLY A 138 -18.21 -5.43 1.24
CA GLY A 138 -19.19 -6.42 0.78
C GLY A 138 -18.48 -7.69 0.30
N ILE A 139 -17.79 -7.57 -0.85
CA ILE A 139 -16.87 -8.60 -1.36
C ILE A 139 -15.45 -8.07 -1.29
N TYR A 140 -14.52 -8.84 -0.72
CA TYR A 140 -13.13 -8.42 -0.58
C TYR A 140 -12.11 -9.50 -0.97
N ILE A 141 -11.42 -9.31 -2.10
CA ILE A 141 -10.25 -10.11 -2.46
C ILE A 141 -8.99 -9.35 -2.04
N LYS A 142 -8.20 -9.95 -1.15
CA LYS A 142 -7.10 -9.29 -0.43
C LYS A 142 -5.82 -10.10 -0.52
N SER A 143 -4.72 -9.45 -0.89
CA SER A 143 -3.37 -10.04 -0.89
C SER A 143 -2.30 -8.94 -0.73
N MET A 144 -1.03 -9.30 -0.86
CA MET A 144 0.13 -8.40 -0.89
C MET A 144 1.33 -9.10 -1.55
N GLU A 145 2.31 -8.31 -1.96
CA GLU A 145 3.66 -8.80 -2.28
C GLU A 145 4.18 -9.70 -1.14
N GLY A 146 4.86 -10.79 -1.49
CA GLY A 146 5.28 -11.83 -0.54
C GLY A 146 4.27 -12.95 -0.34
N ARG A 147 2.98 -12.77 -0.68
CA ARG A 147 1.98 -13.87 -0.62
C ARG A 147 2.15 -14.85 -1.77
N GLY A 148 2.30 -14.37 -2.99
CA GLY A 148 2.22 -15.20 -4.18
C GLY A 148 0.80 -15.67 -4.49
N GLY A 149 0.70 -16.77 -5.23
CA GLY A 149 -0.55 -17.45 -5.51
C GLY A 149 -1.46 -16.74 -6.52
N ILE A 150 -2.49 -17.46 -6.95
CA ILE A 150 -3.44 -16.99 -7.96
C ILE A 150 -4.85 -17.03 -7.38
N VAL A 151 -5.62 -15.95 -7.56
CA VAL A 151 -7.08 -15.96 -7.41
C VAL A 151 -7.69 -15.86 -8.80
N GLN A 152 -8.38 -16.92 -9.24
CA GLN A 152 -8.99 -16.97 -10.56
C GLN A 152 -10.35 -17.64 -10.59
N ASP A 153 -11.11 -17.42 -11.65
CA ASP A 153 -12.39 -18.10 -11.91
C ASP A 153 -13.39 -17.89 -10.75
N VAL A 154 -13.65 -16.64 -10.40
CA VAL A 154 -14.56 -16.25 -9.31
C VAL A 154 -15.81 -15.61 -9.90
N ASP A 155 -16.98 -16.22 -9.68
CA ASP A 155 -18.28 -15.70 -10.11
C ASP A 155 -19.12 -15.27 -8.91
N VAL A 156 -19.36 -13.97 -8.79
CA VAL A 156 -20.20 -13.36 -7.77
C VAL A 156 -21.49 -12.88 -8.40
N ARG A 157 -22.65 -13.34 -7.93
CA ARG A 157 -23.94 -12.90 -8.47
C ARG A 157 -25.08 -12.72 -7.48
N ASN A 158 -26.02 -11.83 -7.78
CA ASN A 158 -27.21 -11.58 -6.95
C ASN A 158 -26.83 -11.23 -5.49
N VAL A 159 -26.24 -10.04 -5.33
CA VAL A 159 -25.78 -9.54 -4.03
C VAL A 159 -26.52 -8.25 -3.70
N THR A 160 -27.15 -8.20 -2.53
CA THR A 160 -27.78 -6.98 -2.00
C THR A 160 -26.93 -6.40 -0.87
N MET A 161 -26.67 -5.09 -0.92
CA MET A 161 -25.85 -4.37 0.05
C MET A 161 -26.61 -3.21 0.70
N SER A 162 -26.49 -3.05 2.02
CA SER A 162 -27.02 -1.88 2.72
C SER A 162 -26.04 -1.37 3.78
N ARG A 163 -25.76 -0.06 3.77
CA ARG A 163 -24.83 0.57 4.71
C ARG A 163 -23.44 -0.09 4.72
N VAL A 164 -22.95 -0.50 3.54
CA VAL A 164 -21.60 -1.06 3.37
C VAL A 164 -20.59 0.07 3.15
N LEU A 165 -19.35 -0.03 3.63
CA LEU A 165 -18.35 1.01 3.35
C LEU A 165 -17.73 0.86 1.96
N GLN A 166 -17.25 -0.33 1.61
CA GLN A 166 -16.65 -0.63 0.31
C GLN A 166 -17.42 -1.77 -0.35
N GLY A 167 -18.17 -1.51 -1.41
CA GLY A 167 -19.03 -2.51 -2.04
C GLY A 167 -18.23 -3.70 -2.58
N ILE A 168 -17.43 -3.45 -3.63
CA ILE A 168 -16.54 -4.45 -4.23
C ILE A 168 -15.09 -4.00 -4.08
N ARG A 169 -14.26 -4.79 -3.40
CA ARG A 169 -12.87 -4.45 -3.13
C ARG A 169 -11.91 -5.54 -3.60
N LEU A 170 -10.91 -5.16 -4.40
CA LEU A 170 -9.81 -6.01 -4.83
C LEU A 170 -8.51 -5.28 -4.50
N SER A 171 -7.67 -5.82 -3.62
CA SER A 171 -6.47 -5.10 -3.14
C SER A 171 -5.29 -6.02 -2.91
N MET A 172 -4.19 -5.79 -3.63
CA MET A 172 -2.88 -6.43 -3.41
C MET A 172 -1.98 -5.61 -2.46
N ASN A 173 -2.57 -4.87 -1.52
CA ASN A 173 -1.85 -4.13 -0.47
C ASN A 173 -2.53 -4.29 0.91
N TYR A 174 -2.58 -5.53 1.40
CA TYR A 174 -3.28 -5.89 2.64
C TYR A 174 -2.62 -5.31 3.91
N MET A 175 -1.29 -5.38 4.03
CA MET A 175 -0.56 -5.02 5.26
C MET A 175 -0.58 -3.54 5.62
N TYR A 176 -0.90 -2.66 4.67
CA TYR A 176 -0.99 -1.22 4.91
C TYR A 176 -2.07 -0.87 5.98
N ARG A 177 -3.22 -1.57 6.02
CA ARG A 177 -4.27 -1.33 7.04
C ARG A 177 -4.05 -2.09 8.37
N ARG A 178 -3.38 -3.24 8.39
CA ARG A 178 -3.15 -4.03 9.63
C ARG A 178 -2.20 -3.32 10.58
N ARG A 179 -1.17 -2.62 10.06
CA ARG A 179 -0.27 -1.77 10.85
C ARG A 179 -0.96 -0.53 11.45
N GLU A 180 -1.95 0.07 10.77
CA GLU A 180 -2.75 1.18 11.33
C GLU A 180 -3.67 0.76 12.48
N ARG A 181 -4.26 -0.45 12.42
CA ARG A 181 -5.08 -1.01 13.51
C ARG A 181 -4.26 -1.26 14.77
N ASN A 182 -3.06 -1.82 14.63
CA ASN A 182 -2.16 -2.07 15.76
C ASN A 182 -1.65 -0.77 16.42
N LEU A 183 -1.47 0.30 15.64
CA LEU A 183 -1.10 1.63 16.16
C LEU A 183 -2.25 2.35 16.89
N ARG A 184 -3.50 1.90 16.74
CA ARG A 184 -4.70 2.46 17.41
C ARG A 184 -5.18 1.63 18.61
N GLY A 185 -4.41 0.65 19.07
CA GLY A 185 -4.63 -0.03 20.35
C GLY A 185 -5.71 -1.12 20.36
N GLY A 186 -5.99 -1.79 19.24
CA GLY A 186 -6.97 -2.88 19.16
C GLY A 186 -6.37 -4.20 18.68
N GLY A 187 -6.12 -5.12 19.61
CA GLY A 187 -6.09 -6.57 19.37
C GLY A 187 -4.73 -7.18 19.02
N GLY A 188 -4.22 -8.03 19.91
CA GLY A 188 -3.06 -8.88 19.65
C GLY A 188 -3.37 -9.93 18.60
N GLY A 189 -2.80 -9.77 17.41
CA GLY A 189 -2.62 -10.84 16.43
C GLY A 189 -1.22 -11.42 16.58
N VAL A 190 -1.13 -12.75 16.52
CA VAL A 190 0.14 -13.50 16.49
C VAL A 190 1.08 -12.87 15.45
N GLY A 191 2.33 -12.65 15.86
CA GLY A 191 3.35 -12.03 15.02
C GLY A 191 3.77 -12.98 13.91
N ASP A 192 3.50 -12.59 12.67
CA ASP A 192 4.08 -13.23 11.49
C ASP A 192 5.58 -12.87 11.47
N GLY A 193 6.41 -13.82 11.89
CA GLY A 193 7.86 -13.70 11.84
C GLY A 193 8.34 -14.04 10.43
N ASP A 194 8.63 -13.02 9.62
CA ASP A 194 9.32 -13.19 8.35
C ASP A 194 10.80 -12.80 8.54
N SER A 195 11.71 -13.72 8.21
CA SER A 195 13.14 -13.46 8.02
C SER A 195 13.44 -13.47 6.53
N ASP A 196 13.92 -12.33 6.03
CA ASP A 196 14.29 -12.11 4.63
C ASP A 196 15.46 -12.99 4.18
N GLY A 197 15.32 -13.64 3.03
CA GLY A 197 16.39 -14.36 2.34
C GLY A 197 16.57 -13.85 0.91
N ASP A 198 17.62 -13.05 0.70
CA ASP A 198 18.04 -12.55 -0.61
C ASP A 198 18.67 -13.67 -1.45
N GLY A 199 18.14 -13.93 -2.65
CA GLY A 199 18.71 -14.84 -3.64
C GLY A 199 18.60 -14.26 -5.05
N ASP A 200 19.75 -13.84 -5.59
CA ASP A 200 19.90 -13.24 -6.93
C ASP A 200 19.88 -14.34 -8.02
N GLY A 201 18.88 -14.31 -8.91
CA GLY A 201 18.71 -15.28 -9.99
C GLY A 201 17.79 -14.74 -11.09
N ALA A 202 18.19 -14.91 -12.36
CA ALA A 202 17.51 -14.33 -13.52
C ALA A 202 16.07 -14.84 -13.73
N ALA A 203 15.12 -13.91 -13.75
CA ALA A 203 13.78 -13.92 -14.37
C ALA A 203 13.04 -15.27 -14.50
N ALA A 204 12.71 -15.88 -13.37
CA ALA A 204 11.42 -16.56 -13.23
C ALA A 204 10.36 -15.53 -12.83
N GLU A 205 9.08 -15.75 -13.16
CA GLU A 205 8.01 -14.95 -12.53
C GLU A 205 8.18 -15.08 -11.01
N ASP A 206 8.29 -13.95 -10.31
CA ASP A 206 8.43 -13.96 -8.85
C ASP A 206 7.16 -14.59 -8.26
N GLU A 207 7.28 -15.83 -7.81
CA GLU A 207 6.18 -16.62 -7.24
C GLU A 207 5.58 -15.97 -5.99
N SER A 208 6.23 -14.93 -5.43
CA SER A 208 5.75 -14.12 -4.31
C SER A 208 4.74 -13.03 -4.72
N ILE A 209 4.55 -12.81 -6.03
CA ILE A 209 3.60 -11.83 -6.57
C ILE A 209 2.21 -12.46 -6.74
N PRO A 210 1.15 -11.92 -6.10
CA PRO A 210 -0.20 -12.44 -6.26
C PRO A 210 -0.82 -12.01 -7.60
N HIS A 211 -1.63 -12.88 -8.21
CA HIS A 211 -2.37 -12.57 -9.44
C HIS A 211 -3.89 -12.72 -9.27
N PHE A 212 -4.65 -11.70 -9.68
CA PHE A 212 -6.12 -11.72 -9.70
C PHE A 212 -6.62 -11.58 -11.13
N PHE A 213 -7.35 -12.58 -11.64
CA PHE A 213 -7.94 -12.51 -12.97
C PHE A 213 -9.17 -13.38 -13.14
N ASN A 214 -9.95 -13.13 -14.19
CA ASN A 214 -11.22 -13.81 -14.49
C ASN A 214 -12.19 -13.81 -13.30
N ILE A 215 -12.61 -12.60 -12.90
CA ILE A 215 -13.54 -12.38 -11.78
C ILE A 215 -14.77 -11.65 -12.32
N SER A 216 -15.96 -12.24 -12.15
CA SER A 216 -17.23 -11.66 -12.57
C SER A 216 -18.09 -11.23 -11.38
N PHE A 217 -18.72 -10.07 -11.53
CA PHE A 217 -19.77 -9.56 -10.67
C PHE A 217 -21.02 -9.33 -11.51
N ARG A 218 -22.13 -10.00 -11.16
CA ARG A 218 -23.41 -9.89 -11.86
C ARG A 218 -24.53 -9.55 -10.89
N ASP A 219 -25.40 -8.62 -11.21
CA ASP A 219 -26.59 -8.33 -10.40
C ASP A 219 -26.23 -7.98 -8.93
N VAL A 220 -25.35 -6.99 -8.78
CA VAL A 220 -24.92 -6.48 -7.47
C VAL A 220 -25.60 -5.14 -7.22
N ARG A 221 -26.43 -5.04 -6.17
CA ARG A 221 -27.32 -3.88 -5.96
C ARG A 221 -27.25 -3.36 -4.52
N GLY A 222 -27.54 -2.08 -4.34
CA GLY A 222 -27.77 -1.48 -3.02
C GLY A 222 -26.91 -0.26 -2.72
N GLU A 223 -26.54 -0.07 -1.45
CA GLU A 223 -25.84 1.13 -0.97
C GLU A 223 -24.44 0.80 -0.44
N ALA A 224 -23.44 1.56 -0.91
CA ALA A 224 -22.09 1.53 -0.37
C ALA A 224 -21.47 2.94 -0.30
N LEU A 225 -20.62 3.25 0.69
CA LEU A 225 -19.94 4.55 0.73
C LEU A 225 -19.02 4.75 -0.50
N GLU A 226 -18.23 3.74 -0.82
CA GLU A 226 -17.43 3.57 -2.04
C GLU A 226 -17.96 2.34 -2.80
N ALA A 227 -18.39 2.52 -4.05
CA ALA A 227 -18.98 1.44 -4.84
C ALA A 227 -17.98 0.32 -5.13
N GLY A 228 -16.73 0.69 -5.46
CA GLY A 228 -15.65 -0.28 -5.54
C GLY A 228 -14.26 0.33 -5.54
N PHE A 229 -13.30 -0.47 -5.09
CA PHE A 229 -11.89 -0.09 -4.94
C PHE A 229 -10.97 -1.21 -5.45
N PHE A 230 -10.24 -0.94 -6.53
CA PHE A 230 -9.31 -1.88 -7.16
C PHE A 230 -7.87 -1.34 -7.08
N LEU A 231 -6.98 -2.14 -6.48
CA LEU A 231 -5.57 -1.83 -6.29
C LEU A 231 -4.72 -3.06 -6.62
N GLY A 232 -4.08 -3.05 -7.80
CA GLY A 232 -3.10 -4.06 -8.21
C GLY A 232 -1.66 -3.66 -7.90
N LEU A 233 -0.72 -4.56 -8.19
CA LEU A 233 0.73 -4.31 -8.18
C LEU A 233 1.22 -3.93 -9.57
N LYS A 234 2.40 -3.33 -9.69
CA LYS A 234 2.99 -2.99 -10.99
C LYS A 234 3.30 -4.27 -11.78
N GLU A 235 3.79 -5.28 -11.09
CA GLU A 235 4.18 -6.61 -11.55
C GLU A 235 2.94 -7.49 -11.81
N SER A 236 1.81 -7.16 -11.18
CA SER A 236 0.56 -7.90 -11.31
C SER A 236 -0.66 -6.98 -11.30
N VAL A 237 -1.06 -6.59 -12.51
CA VAL A 237 -2.30 -5.86 -12.75
C VAL A 237 -3.50 -6.77 -12.55
N ILE A 238 -4.52 -6.25 -11.87
CA ILE A 238 -5.84 -6.90 -11.85
C ILE A 238 -6.39 -6.87 -13.28
N ARG A 239 -6.72 -8.03 -13.84
CA ARG A 239 -7.18 -8.17 -15.24
C ARG A 239 -8.46 -8.99 -15.32
N GLU A 240 -9.14 -8.91 -16.46
CA GLU A 240 -10.32 -9.75 -16.75
C GLU A 240 -11.43 -9.66 -15.67
N ILE A 241 -11.73 -8.43 -15.24
CA ILE A 241 -12.86 -8.14 -14.36
C ILE A 241 -14.10 -7.85 -15.19
N LYS A 242 -15.18 -8.59 -14.96
CA LYS A 242 -16.47 -8.37 -15.62
C LYS A 242 -17.49 -7.84 -14.63
N LEU A 243 -18.10 -6.69 -14.94
CA LEU A 243 -19.20 -6.11 -14.18
C LEU A 243 -20.46 -6.10 -15.08
N GLU A 244 -21.52 -6.77 -14.66
CA GLU A 244 -22.79 -6.86 -15.38
C GLU A 244 -23.93 -6.56 -14.40
N ASP A 245 -24.84 -5.63 -14.73
CA ASP A 245 -25.97 -5.26 -13.85
C ASP A 245 -25.57 -4.88 -12.41
N VAL A 246 -24.54 -4.04 -12.26
CA VAL A 246 -24.09 -3.53 -10.96
C VAL A 246 -24.66 -2.13 -10.68
N PHE A 247 -25.54 -2.03 -9.69
CA PHE A 247 -26.26 -0.82 -9.30
C PHE A 247 -26.01 -0.47 -7.83
N LEU A 248 -24.90 0.25 -7.56
CA LEU A 248 -24.55 0.70 -6.21
C LEU A 248 -24.71 2.22 -6.08
N GLU A 249 -25.62 2.66 -5.20
CA GLU A 249 -25.68 4.05 -4.76
C GLU A 249 -24.48 4.34 -3.86
N SER A 250 -23.67 5.33 -4.22
CA SER A 250 -22.46 5.65 -3.48
C SER A 250 -22.10 7.13 -3.51
N LYS A 251 -21.42 7.59 -2.45
CA LYS A 251 -20.91 8.96 -2.37
C LYS A 251 -19.55 9.12 -3.01
N LEU A 252 -18.72 8.06 -3.02
CA LEU A 252 -17.34 8.10 -3.50
C LEU A 252 -17.15 7.44 -4.87
N GLY A 253 -18.15 6.71 -5.39
CA GLY A 253 -18.07 6.07 -6.70
C GLY A 253 -17.08 4.92 -6.77
N TRP A 254 -16.49 4.72 -7.95
CA TRP A 254 -15.46 3.72 -8.23
C TRP A 254 -14.06 4.33 -8.16
N ASN A 255 -13.12 3.63 -7.55
CA ASN A 255 -11.73 4.01 -7.50
C ASN A 255 -10.85 2.87 -8.01
N TYR A 256 -10.02 3.17 -9.00
CA TYR A 256 -8.98 2.27 -9.49
C TYR A 256 -7.65 3.00 -9.38
N THR A 257 -6.69 2.39 -8.69
CA THR A 257 -5.37 2.96 -8.51
C THR A 257 -4.31 1.89 -8.74
N MET A 258 -3.31 2.21 -9.54
CA MET A 258 -2.01 1.56 -9.52
C MET A 258 -1.14 2.37 -8.56
N ALA A 259 -0.27 1.73 -7.77
CA ALA A 259 0.59 2.42 -6.79
C ALA A 259 1.45 3.58 -7.39
N SER A 260 1.56 3.65 -8.72
CA SER A 260 2.27 4.66 -9.52
C SER A 260 1.68 6.09 -9.50
N GLN A 261 0.48 6.35 -8.96
CA GLN A 261 -0.13 7.70 -9.03
C GLN A 261 0.65 8.82 -8.32
N LYS A 262 1.56 8.49 -7.39
CA LYS A 262 2.38 9.48 -6.66
C LYS A 262 3.66 9.91 -7.35
N ILE A 263 3.95 9.35 -8.51
CA ILE A 263 5.11 9.71 -9.31
C ILE A 263 4.71 10.06 -10.74
N GLN A 264 5.17 11.21 -11.22
CA GLN A 264 5.00 11.65 -12.60
C GLN A 264 6.36 11.98 -13.19
N LYS A 265 6.86 11.10 -14.05
CA LYS A 265 8.14 11.29 -14.73
C LYS A 265 8.02 12.32 -15.84
N ILE A 266 9.12 13.03 -16.11
CA ILE A 266 9.20 13.97 -17.24
C ILE A 266 9.15 13.17 -18.55
N ASN A 267 8.37 13.65 -19.52
CA ASN A 267 8.15 13.01 -20.84
C ASN A 267 7.48 11.62 -20.81
N GLY A 268 6.81 11.25 -19.71
CA GLY A 268 6.11 9.97 -19.63
C GLY A 268 7.03 8.75 -19.56
N ALA A 269 8.28 8.92 -19.13
CA ALA A 269 9.14 7.78 -18.84
C ALA A 269 8.55 6.91 -17.71
N GLU A 270 8.88 5.62 -17.69
CA GLU A 270 8.46 4.74 -16.61
C GLU A 270 9.32 4.97 -15.34
N PRO A 271 8.72 4.93 -14.14
CA PRO A 271 9.46 4.92 -12.88
C PRO A 271 10.27 3.63 -12.71
N ASP A 272 11.47 3.75 -12.14
CA ASP A 272 12.24 2.58 -11.69
C ASP A 272 11.61 1.95 -10.42
N GLU A 273 12.12 0.79 -10.01
CA GLU A 273 11.62 0.03 -8.87
C GLU A 273 11.68 0.83 -7.57
N PHE A 274 12.82 1.47 -7.31
CA PHE A 274 13.03 2.30 -6.13
C PHE A 274 12.11 3.54 -6.12
N GLU A 275 11.94 4.16 -7.27
CA GLU A 275 10.99 5.26 -7.50
C GLU A 275 9.54 4.85 -7.23
N THR A 276 9.16 3.64 -7.65
CA THR A 276 7.82 3.07 -7.43
C THR A 276 7.61 2.80 -5.94
N LEU A 277 8.62 2.27 -5.24
CA LEU A 277 8.59 2.04 -3.79
C LEU A 277 8.36 3.35 -3.01
N VAL A 278 9.12 4.40 -3.32
CA VAL A 278 8.96 5.71 -2.67
C VAL A 278 7.60 6.34 -2.98
N ALA A 279 7.10 6.21 -4.21
CA ALA A 279 5.76 6.68 -4.59
C ALA A 279 4.65 5.95 -3.82
N THR A 280 4.79 4.64 -3.67
CA THR A 280 3.86 3.81 -2.90
C THR A 280 3.83 4.24 -1.44
N GLU A 281 4.99 4.49 -0.82
CA GLU A 281 5.05 4.96 0.56
C GLU A 281 4.46 6.38 0.74
N LEU A 282 4.57 7.25 -0.25
CA LEU A 282 3.90 8.55 -0.22
C LEU A 282 2.38 8.43 -0.36
N TYR A 283 1.90 7.47 -1.16
CA TYR A 283 0.46 7.21 -1.31
C TYR A 283 -0.11 6.63 -0.01
N ASN A 284 0.62 5.67 0.56
CA ASN A 284 0.38 5.11 1.88
C ASN A 284 0.28 6.26 2.91
N LEU A 285 1.28 7.13 2.97
CA LEU A 285 1.27 8.27 3.89
C LEU A 285 0.04 9.19 3.71
N GLU A 286 -0.44 9.39 2.47
CA GLU A 286 -1.67 10.14 2.21
C GLU A 286 -2.88 9.49 2.89
N LYS A 287 -3.00 8.15 2.84
CA LYS A 287 -4.16 7.45 3.39
C LYS A 287 -4.14 7.36 4.91
N SER A 288 -2.97 7.24 5.54
CA SER A 288 -2.82 7.09 7.00
C SER A 288 -3.06 8.39 7.75
N ALA A 289 -2.45 9.46 7.26
CA ALA A 289 -2.34 10.68 8.04
C ALA A 289 -3.42 11.68 7.62
N LYS A 290 -4.60 11.54 8.24
CA LYS A 290 -5.78 12.41 7.99
C LYS A 290 -5.46 13.92 8.03
N GLU A 291 -4.47 14.33 8.82
CA GLU A 291 -4.03 15.73 8.90
C GLU A 291 -3.31 16.24 7.64
N ILE A 292 -2.52 15.39 6.98
CA ILE A 292 -1.74 15.77 5.78
C ILE A 292 -2.41 15.32 4.49
N GLN A 293 -3.37 14.40 4.55
CA GLN A 293 -4.13 13.88 3.41
C GLN A 293 -4.63 14.98 2.46
N PRO A 294 -5.25 16.10 2.93
CA PRO A 294 -5.76 17.13 2.01
C PRO A 294 -4.64 17.87 1.26
N SER A 295 -3.45 17.94 1.88
CA SER A 295 -2.28 18.60 1.30
C SER A 295 -1.51 17.64 0.39
N LEU A 296 -1.33 16.38 0.80
CA LEU A 296 -0.53 15.38 0.09
C LEU A 296 -1.26 14.79 -1.12
N SER A 297 -2.59 14.75 -1.11
CA SER A 297 -3.42 14.27 -2.24
C SER A 297 -3.12 14.98 -3.56
N LYS A 298 -2.79 16.28 -3.51
CA LYS A 298 -2.50 17.12 -4.68
C LYS A 298 -1.02 17.14 -5.08
N LEU A 299 -0.17 16.38 -4.37
CA LEU A 299 1.27 16.38 -4.58
C LEU A 299 1.74 15.06 -5.19
N TRP A 300 2.75 15.18 -6.04
CA TRP A 300 3.44 14.08 -6.68
C TRP A 300 4.94 14.39 -6.77
N ILE A 301 5.73 13.33 -6.85
CA ILE A 301 7.17 13.40 -7.07
C ILE A 301 7.48 13.16 -8.55
N THR A 302 8.71 13.46 -8.94
CA THR A 302 9.17 13.30 -10.32
C THR A 302 10.32 12.31 -10.47
N ALA A 303 11.04 12.05 -9.38
CA ALA A 303 12.06 11.02 -9.27
C ALA A 303 12.37 10.79 -7.79
N ALA A 304 12.94 9.62 -7.49
CA ALA A 304 13.55 9.30 -6.21
C ALA A 304 14.85 8.55 -6.49
N LYS A 305 15.93 8.87 -5.77
CA LYS A 305 17.23 8.22 -5.99
C LYS A 305 17.92 7.93 -4.67
N GLU A 306 18.56 6.77 -4.59
CA GLU A 306 19.43 6.45 -3.49
C GLU A 306 20.86 6.98 -3.74
N CYS A 307 21.50 7.47 -2.68
CA CYS A 307 22.84 8.02 -2.70
C CYS A 307 23.64 7.52 -1.51
N ASP A 308 24.80 6.92 -1.78
CA ASP A 308 25.77 6.61 -0.73
C ASP A 308 26.36 7.89 -0.14
N VAL A 309 26.39 7.96 1.19
CA VAL A 309 26.96 9.09 1.96
C VAL A 309 28.30 8.66 2.55
N SER A 310 28.31 7.51 3.23
CA SER A 310 29.50 6.88 3.80
C SER A 310 29.35 5.36 3.72
N SER A 311 30.35 4.60 4.18
CA SER A 311 30.31 3.13 4.14
C SER A 311 29.13 2.50 4.90
N THR A 312 28.47 3.26 5.79
CA THR A 312 27.36 2.78 6.62
C THR A 312 26.07 3.59 6.48
N LYS A 313 26.08 4.72 5.74
CA LYS A 313 24.92 5.61 5.63
C LYS A 313 24.55 5.87 4.18
N LYS A 314 23.25 5.83 3.91
CA LYS A 314 22.66 6.17 2.61
C LYS A 314 21.67 7.33 2.75
N ALA A 315 21.34 7.95 1.63
CA ALA A 315 20.36 9.03 1.56
C ALA A 315 19.40 8.80 0.39
N ILE A 316 18.14 9.19 0.59
CA ILE A 316 17.08 9.17 -0.42
C ILE A 316 16.85 10.61 -0.86
N ILE A 317 17.05 10.88 -2.14
CA ILE A 317 16.82 12.18 -2.77
C ILE A 317 15.48 12.12 -3.52
N ILE A 318 14.47 12.80 -3.00
CA ILE A 318 13.14 12.90 -3.60
C ILE A 318 13.07 14.19 -4.41
N SER A 319 12.88 14.05 -5.71
CA SER A 319 12.80 15.18 -6.65
C SER A 319 11.35 15.57 -6.88
N VAL A 320 11.01 16.85 -6.65
CA VAL A 320 9.63 17.37 -6.78
C VAL A 320 9.54 18.47 -7.84
N PRO A 321 8.38 18.69 -8.48
CA PRO A 321 8.20 19.84 -9.36
C PRO A 321 8.39 21.15 -8.59
N PHE A 322 9.18 22.10 -9.13
CA PHE A 322 9.41 23.40 -8.48
C PHE A 322 8.12 24.15 -8.12
N LYS A 323 7.07 24.02 -8.93
CA LYS A 323 5.74 24.63 -8.67
C LYS A 323 5.08 24.11 -7.39
N LEU A 324 5.41 22.89 -6.96
CA LEU A 324 4.85 22.22 -5.79
C LEU A 324 5.74 22.37 -4.55
N LEU A 325 6.97 22.85 -4.68
CA LEU A 325 7.95 22.92 -3.60
C LEU A 325 7.40 23.62 -2.35
N ALA A 326 6.74 24.77 -2.52
CA ALA A 326 6.15 25.51 -1.40
C ALA A 326 5.05 24.72 -0.68
N GLN A 327 4.33 23.84 -1.38
CA GLN A 327 3.32 22.96 -0.77
C GLN A 327 3.99 21.78 -0.05
N PHE A 328 5.05 21.22 -0.63
CA PHE A 328 5.90 20.22 0.02
C PHE A 328 6.49 20.77 1.32
N HIS A 329 7.08 21.96 1.32
CA HIS A 329 7.69 22.58 2.51
C HIS A 329 6.73 22.67 3.71
N LYS A 330 5.42 22.88 3.49
CA LYS A 330 4.42 22.93 4.57
C LYS A 330 4.26 21.62 5.34
N ILE A 331 4.50 20.49 4.66
CA ILE A 331 4.31 19.14 5.20
C ILE A 331 5.62 18.33 5.25
N GLN A 332 6.72 18.89 4.76
CA GLN A 332 8.02 18.23 4.61
C GLN A 332 8.57 17.66 5.93
N PRO A 333 8.52 18.35 7.08
CA PRO A 333 8.97 17.76 8.34
C PRO A 333 8.23 16.47 8.71
N LYS A 334 6.92 16.41 8.41
CA LYS A 334 6.09 15.21 8.65
C LYS A 334 6.41 14.11 7.65
N ILE A 335 6.52 14.45 6.36
CA ILE A 335 6.89 13.48 5.30
C ILE A 335 8.25 12.85 5.59
N ILE A 336 9.28 13.66 5.87
CA ILE A 336 10.63 13.18 6.16
C ILE A 336 10.61 12.25 7.36
N ARG A 337 9.96 12.65 8.46
CA ARG A 337 9.87 11.82 9.67
C ARG A 337 9.24 10.46 9.39
N GLU A 338 8.14 10.41 8.64
CA GLU A 338 7.47 9.13 8.36
C GLU A 338 8.25 8.28 7.35
N LEU A 339 8.85 8.88 6.31
CA LEU A 339 9.68 8.13 5.37
C LEU A 339 10.98 7.61 6.02
N GLU A 340 11.64 8.38 6.88
CA GLU A 340 12.85 7.92 7.58
C GLU A 340 12.56 6.76 8.56
N LYS A 341 11.33 6.66 9.09
CA LYS A 341 10.91 5.44 9.83
C LYS A 341 10.76 4.22 8.93
N LYS A 342 10.32 4.42 7.68
CA LYS A 342 10.11 3.35 6.70
C LYS A 342 11.41 2.87 6.07
N PHE A 343 12.38 3.76 5.93
CA PHE A 343 13.69 3.49 5.37
C PHE A 343 14.78 3.64 6.45
N PRO A 344 14.89 2.67 7.38
CA PRO A 344 15.85 2.77 8.48
C PRO A 344 17.28 2.89 7.94
N GLY A 345 18.07 3.75 8.59
CA GLY A 345 19.45 4.03 8.18
C GLY A 345 19.60 4.92 6.94
N LYS A 346 18.50 5.42 6.36
CA LYS A 346 18.52 6.32 5.21
C LYS A 346 17.96 7.69 5.58
N HIS A 347 18.73 8.75 5.33
CA HIS A 347 18.25 10.13 5.48
C HIS A 347 17.45 10.55 4.25
N VAL A 348 16.29 11.19 4.43
CA VAL A 348 15.40 11.59 3.33
C VAL A 348 15.52 13.09 3.09
N MET A 349 15.71 13.48 1.82
CA MET A 349 15.88 14.86 1.39
C MET A 349 14.94 15.18 0.22
N ILE A 350 14.25 16.32 0.27
CA ILE A 350 13.36 16.77 -0.82
C ILE A 350 14.05 17.91 -1.58
N ILE A 351 14.12 17.80 -2.90
CA ILE A 351 14.77 18.78 -3.77
C ILE A 351 13.86 19.12 -4.94
N ALA A 352 13.79 20.40 -5.30
CA ALA A 352 13.00 20.84 -6.44
C ALA A 352 13.76 20.70 -7.77
N ASN A 353 13.06 20.23 -8.80
CA ASN A 353 13.55 20.21 -10.17
C ASN A 353 13.77 21.63 -10.70
N ARG A 354 15.03 22.00 -10.94
CA ARG A 354 15.40 23.31 -11.49
C ARG A 354 16.16 23.14 -12.80
N THR A 355 15.82 23.97 -13.78
CA THR A 355 16.53 23.99 -15.07
C THR A 355 17.65 25.02 -15.04
N ILE A 356 18.86 24.59 -15.39
CA ILE A 356 20.02 25.47 -15.55
C ILE A 356 20.14 25.83 -17.03
N LEU A 357 20.11 27.12 -17.34
CA LEU A 357 20.35 27.59 -18.70
C LEU A 357 21.84 27.89 -18.88
N ASN A 358 22.41 27.47 -20.01
CA ASN A 358 23.82 27.71 -20.33
C ASN A 358 24.15 29.22 -20.46
N LYS A 359 25.45 29.56 -20.43
CA LYS A 359 25.90 30.94 -20.64
C LYS A 359 25.69 31.38 -22.09
N SER A 360 25.83 30.44 -23.02
CA SER A 360 25.57 30.57 -24.45
C SER A 360 24.09 30.43 -24.79
N TYR A 361 23.17 30.76 -23.86
CA TYR A 361 21.74 30.73 -24.10
C TYR A 361 21.40 31.80 -25.14
N GLY A 362 21.52 31.39 -26.40
CA GLY A 362 21.21 32.13 -27.60
C GLY A 362 19.87 31.66 -28.13
N ARG A 363 19.06 32.62 -28.57
CA ARG A 363 17.65 32.49 -28.93
C ARG A 363 17.42 31.46 -30.05
N SER A 364 17.00 30.24 -29.71
CA SER A 364 16.36 29.34 -30.69
C SER A 364 14.84 29.55 -30.79
N THR A 365 14.21 30.21 -29.81
CA THR A 365 12.74 30.35 -29.73
C THR A 365 12.31 31.71 -29.19
N GLY A 366 12.22 32.73 -30.06
CA GLY A 366 11.30 33.89 -29.95
C GLY A 366 11.34 34.84 -28.73
N SER A 367 12.07 34.57 -27.64
CA SER A 367 12.02 35.38 -26.42
C SER A 367 13.00 36.57 -26.47
N LYS A 368 12.53 37.80 -26.27
CA LYS A 368 13.36 39.01 -26.14
C LYS A 368 13.78 39.21 -24.67
N GLY A 369 15.08 39.07 -24.34
CA GLY A 369 15.63 39.45 -23.02
C GLY A 369 16.86 38.64 -22.57
N PRO A 370 17.62 39.11 -21.56
CA PRO A 370 18.75 38.38 -20.98
C PRO A 370 18.31 37.12 -20.22
N ARG A 371 19.21 36.13 -20.06
CA ARG A 371 18.97 34.91 -19.27
C ARG A 371 18.40 35.27 -17.88
N PRO A 372 17.29 34.66 -17.44
CA PRO A 372 16.77 34.86 -16.08
C PRO A 372 17.82 34.52 -15.01
N ARG A 373 18.07 35.43 -14.07
CA ARG A 373 19.05 35.22 -12.98
C ARG A 373 18.77 33.95 -12.16
N SER A 374 17.50 33.62 -11.96
CA SER A 374 17.04 32.42 -11.26
C SER A 374 17.44 31.09 -11.92
N ARG A 375 17.77 31.10 -13.22
CA ARG A 375 18.19 29.91 -13.99
C ARG A 375 19.70 29.87 -14.27
N THR A 376 20.47 30.67 -13.54
CA THR A 376 21.93 30.65 -13.60
C THR A 376 22.46 29.47 -12.77
N LEU A 377 23.58 28.86 -13.19
CA LEU A 377 24.24 27.76 -12.46
C LEU A 377 24.41 28.10 -10.97
N THR A 378 24.95 29.29 -10.66
CA THR A 378 25.17 29.73 -9.28
C THR A 378 23.87 29.82 -8.49
N LYS A 379 22.82 30.44 -9.04
CA LYS A 379 21.55 30.58 -8.31
C LYS A 379 20.79 29.27 -8.13
N VAL A 380 20.88 28.36 -9.10
CA VAL A 380 20.29 27.02 -8.95
C VAL A 380 21.03 26.22 -7.88
N HIS A 381 22.36 26.28 -7.86
CA HIS A 381 23.16 25.63 -6.82
C HIS A 381 22.88 26.23 -5.42
N ASP A 382 22.74 27.55 -5.32
CA ASP A 382 22.34 28.20 -4.07
C ASP A 382 20.97 27.72 -3.58
N ALA A 383 20.00 27.57 -4.49
CA ALA A 383 18.66 27.09 -4.14
C ALA A 383 18.65 25.59 -3.77
N ILE A 384 19.54 24.78 -4.35
CA ILE A 384 19.72 23.37 -3.93
C ILE A 384 20.26 23.32 -2.50
N LEU A 385 21.18 24.22 -2.10
CA LEU A 385 21.64 24.29 -0.70
C LEU A 385 20.47 24.55 0.26
N GLU A 386 19.59 25.49 -0.09
CA GLU A 386 18.43 25.84 0.71
C GLU A 386 17.44 24.67 0.84
N ASP A 387 17.14 23.96 -0.26
CA ASP A 387 16.29 22.78 -0.23
C ASP A 387 16.86 21.66 0.66
N LEU A 388 18.18 21.44 0.59
CA LEU A 388 18.84 20.37 1.34
C LEU A 388 18.75 20.57 2.85
N VAL A 389 18.88 21.81 3.32
CA VAL A 389 18.94 22.08 4.77
C VAL A 389 17.57 22.42 5.37
N PHE A 390 16.53 22.55 4.54
CA PHE A 390 15.17 22.81 5.01
C PHE A 390 14.73 21.77 6.06
N PRO A 391 14.17 22.18 7.21
CA PRO A 391 13.62 23.51 7.52
C PRO A 391 14.60 24.54 8.10
N THR A 392 15.87 24.18 8.30
CA THR A 392 16.87 25.09 8.87
C THR A 392 17.28 26.17 7.88
N GLU A 393 17.54 27.38 8.39
CA GLU A 393 18.01 28.50 7.59
C GLU A 393 19.54 28.56 7.49
N ILE A 394 20.03 29.01 6.34
CA ILE A 394 21.45 29.32 6.13
C ILE A 394 21.72 30.74 6.59
N VAL A 395 22.42 30.90 7.71
CA VAL A 395 22.77 32.21 8.28
C VAL A 395 24.02 32.83 7.64
N GLY A 396 24.86 32.01 6.98
CA GLY A 396 26.07 32.52 6.34
C GLY A 396 26.69 31.57 5.31
N LYS A 397 27.42 32.14 4.35
CA LYS A 397 28.19 31.39 3.34
C LYS A 397 29.57 32.02 3.20
N ARG A 398 30.65 31.22 3.28
CA ARG A 398 32.03 31.66 3.09
C ARG A 398 32.75 30.73 2.12
N THR A 399 33.42 31.26 1.11
CA THR A 399 34.25 30.43 0.22
C THR A 399 35.69 30.47 0.70
N ARG A 400 36.26 29.29 1.02
CA ARG A 400 37.69 29.15 1.30
C ARG A 400 38.41 28.74 0.03
N CYS A 401 39.37 29.54 -0.41
CA CYS A 401 40.30 29.18 -1.48
C CYS A 401 41.59 28.64 -0.84
N LYS A 402 41.99 27.43 -1.20
CA LYS A 402 43.30 26.87 -0.80
C LYS A 402 44.39 27.33 -1.77
N VAL A 403 45.65 27.16 -1.37
CA VAL A 403 46.84 27.55 -2.14
C VAL A 403 46.92 26.80 -3.48
N ASP A 404 46.39 25.57 -3.54
CA ASP A 404 46.25 24.76 -4.76
C ASP A 404 45.14 25.25 -5.72
N GLY A 405 44.45 26.34 -5.40
CA GLY A 405 43.34 26.89 -6.18
C GLY A 405 41.99 26.20 -5.95
N SER A 406 41.94 25.12 -5.17
CA SER A 406 40.68 24.46 -4.82
C SER A 406 39.81 25.36 -3.94
N LYS A 407 38.49 25.33 -4.19
CA LYS A 407 37.52 26.15 -3.49
C LYS A 407 36.58 25.25 -2.70
N THR A 408 36.45 25.51 -1.41
CA THR A 408 35.50 24.84 -0.52
C THR A 408 34.49 25.84 -0.01
N LEU A 409 33.20 25.57 -0.22
CA LEU A 409 32.13 26.40 0.33
C LEU A 409 31.84 25.98 1.77
N LYS A 410 31.96 26.91 2.71
CA LYS A 410 31.49 26.74 4.09
C LYS A 410 30.11 27.37 4.23
N VAL A 411 29.14 26.59 4.69
CA VAL A 411 27.77 27.02 4.93
C VAL A 411 27.51 26.97 6.43
N LEU A 412 27.09 28.10 6.99
CA LEU A 412 26.72 28.26 8.39
C LEU A 412 25.20 28.15 8.52
N LEU A 413 24.74 27.24 9.37
CA LEU A 413 23.33 26.97 9.68
C LEU A 413 22.93 27.62 11.00
N ASP A 414 21.64 27.85 11.24
CA ASP A 414 21.20 28.41 12.54
C ASP A 414 21.59 27.47 13.70
N PRO A 415 22.38 27.94 14.70
CA PRO A 415 22.78 27.13 15.84
C PRO A 415 21.64 26.54 16.65
N LYS A 416 20.43 27.13 16.60
CA LYS A 416 19.25 26.64 17.34
C LYS A 416 18.80 25.26 16.89
N ASP A 417 19.07 24.90 15.64
CA ASP A 417 18.64 23.62 15.07
C ASP A 417 19.68 22.50 15.25
N SER A 418 20.84 22.82 15.84
CA SER A 418 21.98 21.90 15.98
C SER A 418 21.61 20.51 16.48
N VAL A 419 20.81 20.44 17.55
CA VAL A 419 20.34 19.19 18.15
C VAL A 419 19.62 18.28 17.15
N ASN A 420 18.87 18.84 16.21
CA ASN A 420 18.02 18.08 15.29
C ASN A 420 18.70 17.70 13.98
N ILE A 421 19.73 18.43 13.55
CA ILE A 421 20.31 18.27 12.20
C ILE A 421 21.83 18.01 12.18
N GLU A 422 22.53 18.08 13.32
CA GLU A 422 23.97 17.82 13.39
C GLU A 422 24.34 16.44 12.81
N HIS A 423 23.52 15.41 13.08
CA HIS A 423 23.73 14.06 12.55
C HIS A 423 23.57 13.94 11.02
N LYS A 424 23.02 14.97 10.34
CA LYS A 424 22.79 15.01 8.88
C LYS A 424 23.82 15.85 8.11
N LEU A 425 24.74 16.56 8.77
CA LEU A 425 25.69 17.48 8.10
C LEU A 425 26.58 16.80 7.05
N GLU A 426 27.05 15.59 7.34
CA GLU A 426 27.83 14.77 6.40
C GLU A 426 27.00 14.37 5.17
N THR A 427 25.73 14.01 5.40
CA THR A 427 24.78 13.71 4.33
C THR A 427 24.55 14.91 3.43
N PHE A 428 24.33 16.10 3.99
CA PHE A 428 24.13 17.33 3.21
C PHE A 428 25.34 17.61 2.31
N SER A 429 26.55 17.43 2.86
CA SER A 429 27.80 17.64 2.13
C SER A 429 27.94 16.68 0.96
N SER A 430 27.69 15.39 1.19
CA SER A 430 27.83 14.32 0.21
C SER A 430 26.79 14.42 -0.90
N VAL A 431 25.52 14.65 -0.54
CA VAL A 431 24.42 14.81 -1.49
C VAL A 431 24.65 16.06 -2.35
N TYR A 432 25.03 17.19 -1.76
CA TYR A 432 25.31 18.41 -2.53
C TYR A 432 26.48 18.22 -3.50
N ALA A 433 27.54 17.53 -3.07
CA ALA A 433 28.67 17.21 -3.94
C ALA A 433 28.23 16.35 -5.13
N LYS A 434 27.40 15.33 -4.91
CA LYS A 434 26.89 14.45 -5.98
C LYS A 434 25.98 15.18 -6.97
N LEU A 435 25.18 16.14 -6.48
CA LEU A 435 24.26 16.91 -7.33
C LEU A 435 24.95 18.03 -8.12
N THR A 436 26.05 18.58 -7.60
CA THR A 436 26.63 19.84 -8.13
C THR A 436 28.10 19.77 -8.51
N ASN A 437 28.79 18.67 -8.20
CA ASN A 437 30.24 18.49 -8.31
C ASN A 437 31.04 19.58 -7.56
N LYS A 438 30.49 20.13 -6.47
CA LYS A 438 31.17 21.13 -5.62
C LYS A 438 31.32 20.63 -4.20
N THR A 439 32.50 20.82 -3.63
CA THR A 439 32.76 20.52 -2.22
C THR A 439 32.16 21.60 -1.33
N VAL A 440 31.31 21.17 -0.41
CA VAL A 440 30.70 22.02 0.63
C VAL A 440 30.93 21.37 2.00
N THR A 441 31.02 22.19 3.03
CA THR A 441 31.03 21.76 4.43
C THR A 441 30.01 22.60 5.20
N PHE A 442 29.13 21.93 5.93
CA PHE A 442 28.13 22.57 6.78
C PHE A 442 28.61 22.61 8.23
N SER A 443 28.33 23.71 8.93
CA SER A 443 28.51 23.85 10.37
C SER A 443 27.47 24.82 10.93
N PHE A 444 27.37 24.91 12.25
CA PHE A 444 26.55 25.90 12.95
C PHE A 444 27.32 27.20 13.18
#